data_AF-U4UXR3-F1
#
_entry.id   AF-U4UXR3-F1
#
_cell.length_a   1.000
_cell.length_b   1.000
_cell.length_c   1.000
_cell.angle_alpha   90.00
_cell.angle_beta   90.00
_cell.angle_gamma   90.00
#
_symmetry.space_group_name_H-M   'P 1'
#
loop_
_entity.id
_entity.type
_entity.pdbx_description
1 polymer ?
#
loop_
_entity_poly.entity_id
_entity_poly.type
_entity_poly.pdbx_seq_one_letter_code
_entity_poly.pdbx_strand_id
1 'polypeptide(L)' 'MQILNYIDGVQPHRSYWVPTHAILHLEGDADRLNIVLSNGDKIAVARTRRSEIEDWAKEKTQLIGALD' A
#
# COMPACT_ATOMS: atom_id res chain seq x y z
N MET A 1 -25.13 -1.90 3.41
CA MET A 1 -24.05 -0.98 2.96
C MET A 1 -23.20 -0.65 4.17
N GLN A 2 -22.09 -1.37 4.36
CA GLN A 2 -21.14 -1.03 5.41
C GLN A 2 -20.24 0.08 4.87
N ILE A 3 -20.42 1.27 5.42
CA ILE A 3 -19.49 2.38 5.22
C ILE A 3 -18.28 2.03 6.09
N LEU A 4 -17.12 1.85 5.46
CA LEU A 4 -15.84 1.58 6.14
C LEU A 4 -15.41 2.83 6.92
N ASN A 5 -16.04 3.07 8.06
CA ASN A 5 -15.55 4.08 8.99
C ASN A 5 -14.25 3.54 9.59
N TYR A 6 -13.13 4.10 9.14
CA TYR A 6 -11.79 3.93 9.71
C TYR A 6 -11.17 2.53 9.55
N ILE A 7 -10.92 2.10 8.30
CA ILE A 7 -9.98 1.02 8.02
C ILE A 7 -8.63 1.63 7.63
N ASP A 8 -7.58 1.37 8.42
CA ASP A 8 -6.19 1.69 8.06
C ASP A 8 -5.84 0.98 6.74
N GLY A 9 -5.48 1.76 5.75
CA GLY A 9 -5.27 1.28 4.39
C GLY A 9 -4.90 2.39 3.43
N VAL A 10 -4.66 2.00 2.19
CA VAL A 10 -4.20 2.89 1.12
C VAL A 10 -5.00 2.68 -0.16
N GLN A 11 -5.03 3.72 -0.99
CA GLN A 11 -5.69 3.70 -2.30
C GLN A 11 -4.63 3.70 -3.43
N PRO A 12 -4.04 2.54 -3.80
CA PRO A 12 -2.98 2.50 -4.82
C PRO A 12 -3.48 2.90 -6.21
N HIS A 13 -4.77 2.69 -6.49
CA HIS A 13 -5.43 3.06 -7.73
C HIS A 13 -6.89 3.39 -7.43
N ARG A 14 -7.52 4.26 -8.24
CA ARG A 14 -8.91 4.76 -7.99
C ARG A 14 -9.96 3.66 -7.78
N SER A 15 -9.70 2.46 -8.29
CA SER A 15 -10.61 1.31 -8.25
C SER A 15 -10.38 0.39 -7.04
N TYR A 16 -9.38 0.65 -6.20
CA TYR A 16 -8.96 -0.24 -5.12
C TYR A 16 -8.81 0.52 -3.82
N TRP A 17 -9.27 -0.07 -2.72
CA TRP A 17 -8.88 0.28 -1.36
C TRP A 17 -8.26 -0.96 -0.72
N VAL A 18 -7.02 -0.84 -0.24
CA VAL A 18 -6.25 -1.98 0.28
C VAL A 18 -5.99 -1.76 1.76
N PRO A 19 -6.46 -2.65 2.66
CA PRO A 19 -6.18 -2.53 4.08
C PRO A 19 -4.69 -2.82 4.36
N THR A 20 -4.07 -2.04 5.25
CA THR A 20 -2.64 -2.12 5.55
C THR A 20 -2.20 -3.54 5.94
N HIS A 21 -2.98 -4.23 6.77
CA HIS A 21 -2.66 -5.58 7.24
C HIS A 21 -2.67 -6.66 6.14
N ALA A 22 -3.27 -6.38 4.97
CA ALA A 22 -3.25 -7.29 3.84
C ALA A 22 -2.04 -7.06 2.92
N ILE A 23 -1.28 -5.99 3.13
CA ILE A 23 -0.10 -5.64 2.33
C ILE A 23 1.09 -6.42 2.86
N LEU A 24 1.74 -7.19 1.99
CA LEU A 24 2.94 -7.94 2.32
C LEU A 24 4.20 -7.10 2.06
N HIS A 25 4.34 -6.55 0.85
CA HIS A 25 5.44 -5.65 0.48
C HIS A 25 5.10 -4.89 -0.83
N LEU A 26 5.95 -3.94 -1.18
CA LEU A 26 5.94 -3.29 -2.49
C LEU A 26 6.93 -3.96 -3.43
N GLU A 27 6.55 -4.16 -4.69
CA GLU A 27 7.40 -4.74 -5.74
C GLU A 27 7.34 -3.88 -6.99
N GLY A 28 8.49 -3.47 -7.50
CA GLY A 28 8.55 -2.65 -8.70
C GLY A 28 9.94 -2.10 -9.02
N ASP A 29 9.98 -1.35 -10.11
CA ASP A 29 11.15 -0.62 -10.62
C ASP A 29 10.77 0.86 -10.83
N ALA A 30 11.56 1.60 -11.61
CA ALA A 30 11.30 3.00 -11.92
C ALA A 30 9.98 3.24 -12.67
N ASP A 31 9.58 2.32 -13.54
CA ASP A 31 8.45 2.47 -14.46
C ASP A 31 7.15 1.88 -13.90
N ARG A 32 7.25 0.85 -13.06
CA ARG A 32 6.09 0.15 -12.50
C ARG A 32 6.24 -0.11 -11.00
N LEU A 33 5.17 0.11 -10.24
CA LEU A 33 5.06 -0.24 -8.83
C LEU A 33 3.79 -1.05 -8.59
N ASN A 34 3.88 -2.12 -7.80
CA ASN A 34 2.75 -2.92 -7.38
C ASN A 34 2.76 -3.08 -5.85
N ILE A 35 1.56 -3.13 -5.26
CA ILE A 35 1.36 -3.64 -3.90
C ILE A 35 1.16 -5.16 -4.01
N VAL A 36 2.00 -5.93 -3.33
CA VAL A 36 1.84 -7.38 -3.19
C VAL A 36 1.07 -7.65 -1.91
N LEU A 37 -0.03 -8.40 -2.03
CA LEU A 37 -0.88 -8.78 -0.92
C LEU A 37 -0.42 -10.09 -0.28
N SER A 38 -0.86 -10.36 0.95
CA SER A 38 -0.54 -11.57 1.70
C SER A 38 -1.02 -12.87 1.06
N ASN A 39 -2.03 -12.79 0.19
CA ASN A 39 -2.53 -13.91 -0.62
C ASN A 39 -1.75 -14.11 -1.95
N GLY A 40 -0.74 -13.25 -2.23
CA GLY A 40 0.06 -13.29 -3.47
C GLY A 40 -0.49 -12.45 -4.62
N ASP A 41 -1.68 -11.86 -4.50
CA ASP A 41 -2.22 -10.97 -5.53
C ASP A 41 -1.39 -9.69 -5.65
N LYS A 42 -1.35 -9.13 -6.86
CA LYS A 42 -0.63 -7.89 -7.15
C LYS A 42 -1.58 -6.80 -7.64
N ILE A 43 -1.59 -5.67 -6.95
CA ILE A 43 -2.36 -4.48 -7.34
C ILE A 43 -1.40 -3.43 -7.90
N ALA A 44 -1.59 -3.06 -9.16
CA ALA A 44 -0.80 -2.01 -9.78
C ALA A 44 -1.09 -0.65 -9.14
N VAL A 45 -0.03 0.09 -8.82
CA VAL A 45 -0.12 1.45 -8.32
C VAL A 45 -0.25 2.40 -9.51
N ALA A 46 -1.25 3.28 -9.46
CA ALA A 46 -1.40 4.34 -10.45
C ALA A 46 -0.19 5.26 -10.40
N ARG A 47 0.32 5.72 -11.56
CA ARG A 47 1.46 6.66 -11.62
C ARG A 47 1.25 7.90 -10.74
N THR A 48 0.03 8.45 -10.71
CA THR A 48 -0.34 9.62 -9.91
C THR A 48 -0.37 9.36 -8.40
N ARG A 49 -0.39 8.09 -7.97
CA ARG A 49 -0.38 7.67 -6.56
C ARG A 49 0.99 7.17 -6.11
N ARG A 50 1.98 7.06 -7.00
CA ARG A 50 3.27 6.44 -6.71
C ARG A 50 3.98 7.07 -5.51
N SER A 51 4.17 8.40 -5.53
CA SER A 51 4.85 9.12 -4.44
C SER A 51 4.16 8.91 -3.10
N GLU A 52 2.82 9.03 -3.07
CA GLU A 52 2.01 8.86 -1.87
C GLU A 52 2.17 7.45 -1.27
N ILE A 53 2.22 6.41 -2.11
CA ILE A 53 2.42 5.03 -1.66
C ILE A 53 3.86 4.78 -1.19
N GLU A 54 4.86 5.34 -1.87
CA GLU A 54 6.27 5.21 -1.45
C GLU A 54 6.52 5.92 -0.11
N ASP A 55 5.93 7.09 0.09
CA ASP A 55 6.07 7.85 1.34
C ASP A 55 5.37 7.13 2.50
N TRP A 56 4.15 6.64 2.27
CA TRP A 56 3.46 5.78 3.23
C TRP A 56 4.29 4.55 3.61
N ALA A 57 4.94 3.88 2.66
CA ALA A 57 5.74 2.70 2.93
C ALA A 57 7.00 3.01 3.76
N LYS A 58 7.63 4.16 3.51
CA LYS A 58 8.77 4.64 4.33
C LYS A 58 8.33 4.89 5.78
N GLU A 59 7.22 5.59 5.99
CA GLU A 59 6.68 5.88 7.33
C GLU A 59 6.38 4.58 8.10
N LYS A 60 5.72 3.61 7.45
CA LYS A 60 5.42 2.31 8.08
C LYS A 60 6.68 1.49 8.38
N THR A 61 7.71 1.56 7.54
CA THR A 61 9.00 0.89 7.78
C THR A 61 9.76 1.52 8.95
N GLN A 62 9.74 2.85 9.06
CA GLN A 62 10.36 3.59 10.17
C GLN A 62 9.68 3.31 11.52
N LEU A 63 8.36 3.10 11.52
CA LEU A 63 7.61 2.70 12.72
C LEU A 63 7.97 1.29 13.21
N ILE A 64 8.41 0.40 12.32
CA ILE A 64 8.85 -0.96 12.68
C ILE A 64 10.26 -0.93 13.30
N GLY A 65 11.17 -0.10 12.77
CA GLY A 65 12.53 0.04 13.30
C GLY A 65 12.67 0.88 14.59
N ALA A 66 11.60 1.57 15.02
CA ALA A 66 11.59 2.38 16.24
C ALA A 66 11.04 1.64 17.48
N LEU A 67 10.65 0.36 17.32
CA LEU A 67 10.11 -0.50 18.38
C LEU A 67 11.09 -1.60 18.82
N ASP A 68 12.34 -1.56 18.33
CA ASP A 68 13.45 -2.41 18.75
C ASP A 68 14.38 -1.68 19.74
#